data_AF-A0A1A8LGT6-F1
#
_entry.id   AF-A0A1A8LGT6-F1
#
_cell.length_a   1.000
_cell.length_b   1.000
_cell.length_c   1.000
_cell.angle_alpha   90.00
_cell.angle_beta   90.00
_cell.angle_gamma   90.00
#
_symmetry.space_group_name_H-M   'P 1'
#
loop_
_entity.id
_entity.type
_entity.pdbx_description
1 polymer ?
#
loop_
_entity_poly.entity_id
_entity_poly.type
_entity_poly.pdbx_seq_one_letter_code
_entity_poly.pdbx_strand_id
1 'polypeptide(L)'
;MDLVEILSFLFQLSFSTLGRDYSVEGMSESLLTFLQHLREFGLVFQRKRKSRRYYPTRLAITLAAGVSSSSSSPAETADTGFIVVETNYRIYAYTNSELQIALVALFCEMLYRFPNVVVAQLTRESVQQAIANGITAQQIIHFLKTRAHPVILKQTPVLPPTITDQIRLWELERDRLQFTEGVLYNQFLSQVDFEVLRDRAQGLGCLVWQDVAHRVMVVTPEGHSEVKRFWKRQRSHT
;
A
#
# COMPACT_ATOMS: atom_id res chain seq x y z
N MET A 1 -42.54 2.91 -15.04
CA MET A 1 -41.74 4.13 -14.81
C MET A 1 -41.41 4.69 -16.17
N ASP A 2 -42.13 5.71 -16.62
CA ASP A 2 -41.84 6.36 -17.90
C ASP A 2 -40.58 7.24 -17.77
N LEU A 3 -39.62 7.05 -18.67
CA LEU A 3 -38.34 7.75 -18.66
C LEU A 3 -38.55 9.26 -18.88
N VAL A 4 -39.52 9.64 -19.70
CA VAL A 4 -39.79 11.05 -20.03
C VAL A 4 -40.31 11.80 -18.80
N GLU A 5 -41.24 11.20 -18.05
CA GLU A 5 -41.74 11.77 -16.79
C GLU A 5 -40.63 11.93 -15.75
N ILE A 6 -39.76 10.93 -15.61
CA ILE A 6 -38.66 10.94 -14.63
C ILE A 6 -37.63 12.02 -14.96
N LEU A 7 -37.19 12.09 -16.22
CA LEU A 7 -36.23 13.12 -16.64
C LEU A 7 -36.83 14.51 -16.51
N SER A 8 -38.09 14.70 -16.90
CA SER A 8 -38.80 15.97 -16.73
C SER A 8 -38.84 16.40 -15.27
N PHE A 9 -39.07 15.45 -14.35
CA PHE A 9 -39.06 15.74 -12.92
C PHE A 9 -37.65 16.06 -12.38
N LEU A 10 -36.61 15.36 -12.84
CA LEU A 10 -35.22 15.68 -12.48
C LEU A 10 -34.82 17.09 -12.96
N PHE A 11 -35.24 17.48 -14.15
CA PHE A 11 -35.07 18.85 -14.64
C PHE A 11 -35.87 19.86 -13.81
N GLN A 12 -37.12 19.56 -13.45
CA GLN A 12 -37.89 20.45 -12.57
C GLN A 12 -37.23 20.61 -11.19
N LEU A 13 -36.64 19.53 -10.68
CA LEU A 13 -35.93 19.53 -9.42
C LEU A 13 -34.66 20.40 -9.46
N SER A 14 -34.00 20.53 -10.63
CA SER A 14 -32.83 21.40 -10.81
C SER A 14 -33.12 22.88 -10.56
N PHE A 15 -34.33 23.32 -10.91
CA PHE A 15 -34.80 24.69 -10.72
C PHE A 15 -35.41 24.92 -9.34
N SER A 16 -35.37 23.90 -8.47
CA SER A 16 -35.92 24.01 -7.12
C SER A 16 -34.97 24.75 -6.18
N THR A 17 -35.54 25.53 -5.27
CA THR A 17 -34.79 26.37 -4.33
C THR A 17 -34.59 25.65 -3.00
N LEU A 18 -33.35 25.67 -2.48
CA LEU A 18 -33.02 25.05 -1.21
C LEU A 18 -33.87 25.66 -0.08
N GLY A 19 -34.46 24.81 0.75
CA GLY A 19 -35.25 25.23 1.91
C GLY A 19 -36.70 25.60 1.61
N ARG A 20 -37.13 25.64 0.34
CA ARG A 20 -38.55 25.73 -0.02
C ARG A 20 -39.17 24.34 -0.15
N ASP A 21 -40.44 24.25 0.21
CA ASP A 21 -41.22 23.03 0.05
C ASP A 21 -42.04 23.05 -1.24
N TYR A 22 -42.25 21.86 -1.81
CA TYR A 22 -42.97 21.65 -3.06
C TYR A 22 -44.07 20.62 -2.85
N SER A 23 -45.24 20.86 -3.47
CA SER A 23 -46.40 19.97 -3.38
C SER A 23 -46.23 18.75 -4.29
N VAL A 24 -46.73 17.60 -3.83
CA VAL A 24 -46.84 16.37 -4.64
C VAL A 24 -48.22 16.22 -5.31
N GLU A 25 -49.09 17.22 -5.16
CA GLU A 25 -50.42 17.22 -5.76
C GLU A 25 -50.30 17.28 -7.30
N GLY A 26 -51.01 16.38 -7.99
CA GLY A 26 -50.95 16.27 -9.46
C GLY A 26 -49.82 15.40 -10.00
N MET A 27 -48.99 14.82 -9.13
CA MET A 27 -47.97 13.84 -9.53
C MET A 27 -48.62 12.48 -9.84
N SER A 28 -48.16 11.82 -10.91
CA SER A 28 -48.52 10.45 -11.24
C SER A 28 -48.00 9.45 -10.19
N GLU A 29 -48.61 8.27 -10.10
CA GLU A 29 -48.15 7.22 -9.17
C GLU A 29 -46.70 6.78 -9.45
N SER A 30 -46.28 6.81 -10.72
CA SER A 30 -44.90 6.60 -11.15
C SER A 30 -43.95 7.62 -10.51
N LEU A 31 -44.30 8.90 -10.56
CA LEU A 31 -43.48 9.99 -10.03
C LEU A 31 -43.46 9.99 -8.50
N LEU A 32 -44.57 9.65 -7.85
CA LEU A 32 -44.62 9.44 -6.39
C LEU A 32 -43.70 8.30 -5.94
N THR A 33 -43.62 7.22 -6.72
CA THR A 33 -42.70 6.10 -6.47
C THR A 33 -41.25 6.55 -6.68
N PHE A 34 -40.96 7.27 -7.76
CA PHE A 34 -39.64 7.84 -8.03
C PHE A 34 -39.18 8.82 -6.93
N LEU A 35 -40.10 9.62 -6.40
CA LEU A 35 -39.84 10.54 -5.29
C LEU A 35 -39.43 9.79 -4.00
N GLN A 36 -39.93 8.57 -3.76
CA GLN A 36 -39.45 7.75 -2.66
C GLN A 36 -38.01 7.27 -2.88
N HIS A 37 -37.64 6.91 -4.12
CA HIS A 37 -36.24 6.58 -4.43
C HIS A 37 -35.32 7.79 -4.23
N LEU A 38 -35.72 8.98 -4.69
CA LEU A 38 -34.94 10.21 -4.44
C LEU A 38 -34.79 10.52 -2.95
N ARG A 39 -35.78 10.15 -2.13
CA ARG A 39 -35.69 10.26 -0.68
C ARG A 39 -34.69 9.26 -0.10
N GLU A 40 -34.68 8.02 -0.57
CA GLU A 40 -33.72 7.00 -0.15
C GLU A 40 -32.28 7.38 -0.54
N PHE A 41 -32.10 8.06 -1.69
CA PHE A 41 -30.80 8.62 -2.10
C PHE A 41 -30.43 9.92 -1.37
N GLY A 42 -31.32 10.49 -0.55
CA GLY A 42 -31.09 11.76 0.14
C GLY A 42 -31.07 12.99 -0.78
N LEU A 43 -31.54 12.87 -2.03
CA LEU A 43 -31.73 13.99 -2.95
C LEU A 43 -32.95 14.84 -2.56
N VAL A 44 -33.93 14.20 -1.93
CA VAL A 44 -35.13 14.87 -1.45
C VAL A 44 -35.38 14.50 0.00
N PHE A 45 -35.76 15.48 0.81
CA PHE A 45 -36.27 15.25 2.14
C PHE A 45 -37.81 15.25 2.14
N GLN A 46 -38.39 14.18 2.71
CA GLN A 46 -39.80 14.12 3.08
C GLN A 46 -39.93 13.68 4.52
N ARG A 47 -40.71 14.44 5.31
CA ARG A 47 -40.94 14.13 6.74
C ARG A 47 -41.58 12.75 6.96
N LYS A 48 -42.48 12.32 6.07
CA LYS A 48 -43.17 11.02 6.07
C LYS A 48 -43.28 10.50 4.64
N ARG A 49 -43.35 9.17 4.44
CA ARG A 49 -43.54 8.55 3.10
C ARG A 49 -44.74 9.11 2.35
N LYS A 50 -45.84 9.38 3.06
CA LYS A 50 -47.09 9.93 2.51
C LYS A 50 -47.24 11.45 2.67
N SER A 51 -46.13 12.16 2.90
CA SER A 51 -46.16 13.62 3.02
C SER A 51 -46.58 14.25 1.71
N ARG A 52 -47.51 15.22 1.76
CA ARG A 52 -47.91 15.98 0.57
C ARG A 52 -46.87 16.99 0.09
N ARG A 53 -45.83 17.21 0.90
CA ARG A 53 -44.76 18.18 0.64
C ARG A 53 -43.39 17.52 0.71
N TYR A 54 -42.49 17.95 -0.15
CA TYR A 54 -41.08 17.52 -0.20
C TYR A 54 -40.14 18.72 -0.29
N TYR A 55 -38.89 18.54 0.13
CA TYR A 55 -37.86 19.56 0.15
C TYR A 55 -36.64 19.07 -0.63
N PRO A 56 -36.17 19.77 -1.67
CA PRO A 56 -34.92 19.42 -2.35
C PRO A 56 -33.73 19.60 -1.40
N THR A 57 -32.79 18.65 -1.42
CA THR A 57 -31.53 18.78 -0.66
C THR A 57 -30.46 19.45 -1.53
N ARG A 58 -29.35 19.85 -0.90
CA ARG A 58 -28.20 20.42 -1.63
C ARG A 58 -27.66 19.47 -2.70
N LEU A 59 -27.65 18.16 -2.44
CA LEU A 59 -27.18 17.16 -3.39
C LEU A 59 -27.95 17.22 -4.72
N ALA A 60 -29.26 17.43 -4.65
CA ALA A 60 -30.13 17.39 -5.80
C ALA A 60 -30.06 18.68 -6.64
N ILE A 61 -29.87 19.82 -5.97
CA ILE A 61 -29.62 21.10 -6.63
C ILE A 61 -28.23 21.09 -7.32
N THR A 62 -27.20 20.59 -6.62
CA THR A 62 -25.84 20.50 -7.18
C THR A 62 -25.73 19.50 -8.32
N LEU A 63 -26.44 18.36 -8.25
CA LEU A 63 -26.48 17.35 -9.31
C LEU A 63 -26.93 17.97 -10.65
N ALA A 64 -27.89 18.87 -10.59
CA ALA A 64 -28.59 19.35 -11.77
C ALA A 64 -28.13 20.73 -12.25
N ALA A 65 -27.41 21.49 -11.43
CA ALA A 65 -26.71 22.71 -11.84
C ALA A 65 -25.53 22.47 -12.80
N GLY A 66 -25.19 21.20 -13.06
CA GLY A 66 -24.05 20.81 -13.88
C GLY A 66 -22.73 21.09 -13.15
N VAL A 67 -21.80 20.15 -13.24
CA VAL A 67 -20.43 20.28 -12.71
C VAL A 67 -19.65 21.28 -13.58
N SER A 68 -20.07 22.56 -13.58
CA SER A 68 -19.28 23.66 -14.15
C SER A 68 -18.15 24.07 -13.19
N SER A 69 -18.21 23.64 -11.93
CA SER A 69 -17.11 23.68 -10.98
C SER A 69 -16.43 22.31 -10.87
N SER A 70 -15.67 21.94 -11.90
CA SER A 70 -14.55 21.00 -11.72
C SER A 70 -13.43 21.58 -10.83
N SER A 71 -13.63 22.80 -10.31
CA SER A 71 -12.86 23.35 -9.21
C SER A 71 -13.38 22.85 -7.86
N SER A 72 -13.04 21.61 -7.50
CA SER A 72 -12.48 21.48 -6.16
C SER A 72 -11.26 22.40 -6.14
N SER A 73 -11.31 23.45 -5.34
CA SER A 73 -10.24 24.41 -5.13
C SER A 73 -8.92 23.63 -4.96
N PRO A 74 -7.89 23.82 -5.81
CA PRO A 74 -6.62 23.10 -5.68
C PRO A 74 -5.92 23.37 -4.33
N ALA A 75 -6.40 24.36 -3.57
CA ALA A 75 -5.91 24.72 -2.25
C ALA A 75 -6.52 23.91 -1.08
N GLU A 76 -7.71 23.33 -1.20
CA GLU A 76 -8.33 22.57 -0.10
C GLU A 76 -8.04 21.06 -0.16
N THR A 77 -7.69 20.53 -1.34
CA THR A 77 -7.34 19.11 -1.53
C THR A 77 -5.87 18.78 -1.24
N ALA A 78 -5.00 19.78 -1.02
CA ALA A 78 -3.58 19.55 -0.81
C ALA A 78 -3.28 18.76 0.49
N ASP A 79 -4.14 18.91 1.50
CA ASP A 79 -3.99 18.32 2.83
C ASP A 79 -5.00 17.20 3.13
N THR A 80 -6.00 17.01 2.27
CA THR A 80 -6.87 15.84 2.36
C THR A 80 -6.17 14.62 1.76
N GLY A 81 -6.11 13.52 2.53
CA GLY A 81 -5.59 12.27 2.00
C GLY A 81 -6.37 11.81 0.75
N PHE A 82 -5.64 11.28 -0.22
CA PHE A 82 -6.15 10.96 -1.56
C PHE A 82 -5.95 9.48 -1.94
N ILE A 83 -5.33 8.70 -1.06
CA ILE A 83 -4.93 7.31 -1.34
C ILE A 83 -5.91 6.34 -0.72
N VAL A 84 -6.33 5.34 -1.50
CA VAL A 84 -7.08 4.17 -1.08
C VAL A 84 -6.27 2.93 -1.42
N VAL A 85 -6.09 2.04 -0.45
CA VAL A 85 -5.29 0.81 -0.62
C VAL A 85 -6.20 -0.40 -0.36
N GLU A 86 -6.19 -1.35 -1.29
CA GLU A 86 -6.95 -2.60 -1.19
C GLU A 86 -6.06 -3.80 -0.83
N THR A 87 -6.68 -4.90 -0.39
CA THR A 87 -5.98 -6.15 -0.02
C THR A 87 -5.39 -6.91 -1.22
N ASN A 88 -5.80 -6.57 -2.44
CA ASN A 88 -5.29 -7.12 -3.70
C ASN A 88 -4.06 -6.37 -4.22
N TYR A 89 -3.41 -5.56 -3.38
CA TYR A 89 -2.24 -4.72 -3.70
C TYR A 89 -2.51 -3.55 -4.67
N ARG A 90 -3.77 -3.25 -4.97
CA ARG A 90 -4.12 -2.06 -5.76
C ARG A 90 -4.17 -0.81 -4.90
N ILE A 91 -3.67 0.27 -5.48
CA ILE A 91 -3.72 1.62 -4.93
C ILE A 91 -4.51 2.49 -5.88
N TYR A 92 -5.50 3.18 -5.33
CA TYR A 92 -6.28 4.20 -6.02
C TYR A 92 -5.92 5.56 -5.45
N ALA A 93 -5.35 6.43 -6.29
CA ALA A 93 -4.95 7.78 -5.92
C ALA A 93 -5.87 8.80 -6.61
N TYR A 94 -6.69 9.49 -5.82
CA TYR A 94 -7.61 10.53 -6.30
C TYR A 94 -6.90 11.88 -6.38
N THR A 95 -6.07 12.04 -7.40
CA THR A 95 -5.28 13.26 -7.59
C THR A 95 -5.07 13.58 -9.06
N ASN A 96 -4.96 14.88 -9.36
CA ASN A 96 -4.51 15.42 -10.64
C ASN A 96 -3.09 16.00 -10.56
N SER A 97 -2.45 15.98 -9.38
CA SER A 97 -1.11 16.52 -9.18
C SER A 97 -0.05 15.54 -9.68
N GLU A 98 0.69 15.95 -10.71
CA GLU A 98 1.81 15.18 -11.26
C GLU A 98 2.83 14.77 -10.19
N LEU A 99 3.07 15.64 -9.21
CA LEU A 99 4.00 15.36 -8.11
C LEU A 99 3.51 14.20 -7.24
N GLN A 100 2.23 14.20 -6.88
CA GLN A 100 1.66 13.12 -6.06
C GLN A 100 1.64 11.80 -6.82
N ILE A 101 1.37 11.85 -8.13
CA ILE A 101 1.44 10.68 -9.02
C ILE A 101 2.88 10.15 -9.08
N ALA A 102 3.87 11.03 -9.28
CA ALA A 102 5.27 10.65 -9.32
C ALA A 102 5.74 10.03 -7.99
N LEU A 103 5.29 10.54 -6.84
CA LEU A 103 5.60 9.94 -5.54
C LEU A 103 5.08 8.51 -5.41
N VAL A 104 3.85 8.25 -5.86
CA VAL A 104 3.29 6.88 -5.88
C VAL A 104 4.07 5.99 -6.85
N ALA A 105 4.54 6.53 -7.97
CA ALA A 105 5.32 5.80 -8.98
C ALA A 105 6.70 5.34 -8.48
N LEU A 106 7.22 5.93 -7.39
CA LEU A 106 8.51 5.52 -6.83
C LEU A 106 8.51 4.09 -6.30
N PHE A 107 7.36 3.60 -5.85
CA PHE A 107 7.24 2.30 -5.18
C PHE A 107 6.06 1.44 -5.68
N CYS A 108 5.39 1.87 -6.76
CA CYS A 108 4.28 1.15 -7.39
C CYS A 108 4.41 1.13 -8.91
N GLU A 109 3.83 0.11 -9.54
CA GLU A 109 3.62 0.06 -10.98
C GLU A 109 2.33 0.79 -11.36
N MET A 110 2.39 1.73 -12.30
CA MET A 110 1.23 2.49 -12.76
C MET A 110 0.44 1.71 -13.81
N LEU A 111 -0.82 1.38 -13.53
CA LEU A 111 -1.68 0.61 -14.44
C LEU A 111 -2.51 1.54 -15.33
N TYR A 112 -3.27 2.45 -14.72
CA TYR A 112 -4.20 3.32 -15.43
C TYR A 112 -4.14 4.75 -14.90
N ARG A 113 -4.27 5.70 -15.82
CA ARG A 113 -4.36 7.13 -15.50
C ARG A 113 -5.62 7.71 -16.12
N PHE A 114 -6.54 8.12 -15.25
CA PHE A 114 -7.74 8.88 -15.59
C PHE A 114 -7.53 10.36 -15.19
N PRO A 115 -8.44 11.27 -15.59
CA PRO A 115 -8.27 12.70 -15.31
C PRO A 115 -8.14 13.08 -13.82
N ASN A 116 -8.75 12.30 -12.92
CA ASN A 116 -8.77 12.56 -11.47
C ASN A 116 -8.44 11.34 -10.60
N VAL A 117 -8.11 10.21 -11.23
CA VAL A 117 -7.80 8.95 -10.55
C VAL A 117 -6.64 8.26 -11.23
N VAL A 118 -5.68 7.81 -10.44
CA VAL A 118 -4.63 6.92 -10.87
C VAL A 118 -4.79 5.58 -10.17
N VAL A 119 -4.67 4.50 -10.93
CA VAL A 119 -4.66 3.14 -10.42
C VAL A 119 -3.25 2.60 -10.56
N ALA A 120 -2.68 2.19 -9.43
CA ALA A 120 -1.36 1.61 -9.34
C ALA A 120 -1.41 0.25 -8.64
N GLN A 121 -0.37 -0.55 -8.82
CA GLN A 121 -0.23 -1.84 -8.17
C GLN A 121 1.10 -1.91 -7.42
N LEU A 122 1.02 -2.34 -6.15
CA LEU A 122 2.19 -2.71 -5.37
C LEU A 122 2.65 -4.11 -5.81
N THR A 123 3.89 -4.19 -6.30
CA THR A 123 4.53 -5.44 -6.70
C THR A 123 5.82 -5.63 -5.92
N ARG A 124 6.31 -6.88 -5.89
CA ARG A 124 7.60 -7.18 -5.25
C ARG A 124 8.72 -6.36 -5.90
N GLU A 125 8.72 -6.31 -7.22
CA GLU A 125 9.74 -5.66 -8.03
C GLU A 125 9.76 -4.15 -7.81
N SER A 126 8.58 -3.51 -7.80
CA SER A 126 8.47 -2.05 -7.57
C SER A 126 8.91 -1.65 -6.17
N VAL A 127 8.53 -2.42 -5.14
CA VAL A 127 8.95 -2.16 -3.75
C VAL A 127 10.45 -2.39 -3.58
N GLN A 128 11.01 -3.48 -4.13
CA GLN A 128 12.45 -3.73 -4.06
C GLN A 128 13.26 -2.67 -4.80
N GLN A 129 12.78 -2.18 -5.94
CA GLN A 129 13.41 -1.08 -6.66
C GLN A 129 13.37 0.23 -5.85
N ALA A 130 12.26 0.54 -5.18
CA ALA A 130 12.19 1.68 -4.26
C ALA A 130 13.23 1.59 -3.14
N ILE A 131 13.38 0.40 -2.54
CA ILE A 131 14.35 0.15 -1.46
C ILE A 131 15.79 0.22 -1.98
N ALA A 132 16.05 -0.24 -3.21
CA ALA A 132 17.35 -0.07 -3.88
C ALA A 132 17.70 1.42 -4.04
N ASN A 133 16.70 2.27 -4.27
CA ASN A 133 16.84 3.73 -4.37
C ASN A 133 16.82 4.43 -3.00
N GLY A 134 16.86 3.70 -1.88
CA GLY A 134 16.95 4.25 -0.53
C GLY A 134 15.61 4.58 0.14
N ILE A 135 14.48 4.13 -0.41
CA ILE A 135 13.15 4.30 0.19
C ILE A 135 12.81 3.07 1.02
N THR A 136 12.82 3.21 2.35
CA THR A 136 12.53 2.11 3.29
C THR A 136 11.06 1.68 3.28
N ALA A 137 10.78 0.43 3.68
CA ALA A 137 9.41 -0.06 3.85
C ALA A 137 8.60 0.81 4.82
N GLN A 138 9.24 1.28 5.90
CA GLN A 138 8.61 2.16 6.89
C GLN A 138 8.17 3.48 6.27
N GLN A 139 8.99 4.08 5.39
CA GLN A 139 8.64 5.32 4.68
C GLN A 139 7.46 5.11 3.72
N ILE A 140 7.44 3.99 2.98
CA ILE A 140 6.31 3.65 2.10
C ILE A 140 5.01 3.52 2.91
N ILE A 141 5.04 2.74 3.99
CA ILE A 141 3.87 2.53 4.86
C ILE A 141 3.43 3.84 5.51
N HIS A 142 4.38 4.67 5.96
CA HIS A 142 4.09 5.97 6.55
C HIS A 142 3.44 6.93 5.55
N PHE A 143 3.93 6.96 4.31
CA PHE A 143 3.35 7.76 3.23
C PHE A 143 1.91 7.33 2.93
N LEU A 144 1.66 6.02 2.77
CA LEU A 144 0.33 5.47 2.52
C LEU A 144 -0.65 5.77 3.65
N LYS A 145 -0.21 5.72 4.91
CA LYS A 145 -1.04 6.08 6.08
C LYS A 145 -1.36 7.57 6.13
N THR A 146 -0.35 8.41 5.95
CA THR A 146 -0.48 9.88 6.08
C THR A 146 -1.33 10.47 4.97
N ARG A 147 -1.26 9.89 3.76
CA ARG A 147 -2.06 10.31 2.60
C ARG A 147 -3.32 9.46 2.40
N ALA A 148 -3.73 8.64 3.37
CA ALA A 148 -4.93 7.82 3.26
C ALA A 148 -6.20 8.68 3.22
N HIS A 149 -7.16 8.28 2.39
CA HIS A 149 -8.43 8.99 2.24
C HIS A 149 -9.18 9.15 3.58
N PRO A 150 -9.84 10.29 3.88
CA PRO A 150 -10.49 10.56 5.17
C PRO A 150 -11.49 9.49 5.63
N VAL A 151 -12.15 8.81 4.71
CA VAL A 151 -13.07 7.71 5.02
C VAL A 151 -12.31 6.49 5.56
N ILE A 152 -11.13 6.22 5.01
CA ILE A 152 -10.27 5.10 5.42
C ILE A 152 -9.56 5.42 6.73
N LEU A 153 -9.21 6.68 6.96
CA LEU A 153 -8.66 7.13 8.24
C LEU A 153 -9.58 6.85 9.44
N LYS A 154 -10.90 6.71 9.21
CA LYS A 154 -11.86 6.31 10.25
C LYS A 154 -11.81 4.82 10.59
N GLN A 155 -11.17 4.00 9.76
CA GLN A 155 -11.02 2.57 9.95
C GLN A 155 -9.74 2.26 10.72
N THR A 156 -9.81 1.28 11.61
CA THR A 156 -8.66 0.77 12.36
C THR A 156 -8.49 -0.72 12.07
N PRO A 157 -7.38 -1.17 11.45
CA PRO A 157 -6.23 -0.37 11.00
C PRO A 157 -6.51 0.42 9.70
N VAL A 158 -5.84 1.57 9.53
CA VAL A 158 -5.98 2.44 8.33
C VAL A 158 -5.54 1.72 7.05
N LEU A 159 -4.49 0.91 7.14
CA LEU A 159 -4.04 0.07 6.04
C LEU A 159 -4.31 -1.39 6.39
N PRO A 160 -4.70 -2.23 5.41
CA PRO A 160 -4.82 -3.66 5.65
C PRO A 160 -3.48 -4.25 6.11
N PRO A 161 -3.47 -5.09 7.17
CA PRO A 161 -2.24 -5.64 7.74
C PRO A 161 -1.45 -6.49 6.74
N THR A 162 -2.16 -7.19 5.85
CA THR A 162 -1.56 -7.96 4.76
C THR A 162 -0.63 -7.12 3.89
N ILE A 163 -1.02 -5.88 3.58
CA ILE A 163 -0.21 -4.97 2.76
C ILE A 163 1.01 -4.49 3.54
N THR A 164 0.84 -4.09 4.81
CA THR A 164 1.96 -3.61 5.62
C THR A 164 2.99 -4.70 5.88
N ASP A 165 2.53 -5.93 6.10
CA ASP A 165 3.42 -7.07 6.34
C ASP A 165 4.12 -7.48 5.05
N GLN A 166 3.41 -7.50 3.92
CA GLN A 166 4.01 -7.86 2.63
C GLN A 166 5.12 -6.89 2.20
N ILE A 167 4.93 -5.58 2.40
CA ILE A 167 5.96 -4.58 2.09
C ILE A 167 7.22 -4.81 2.93
N ARG A 168 7.06 -5.12 4.23
CA ARG A 168 8.20 -5.45 5.12
C ARG A 168 8.88 -6.76 4.71
N LEU A 169 8.10 -7.77 4.35
CA LEU A 169 8.65 -9.03 3.88
C LEU A 169 9.51 -8.81 2.63
N TRP A 170 9.02 -8.03 1.65
CA TRP A 170 9.78 -7.70 0.43
C TRP A 170 11.10 -6.96 0.69
N GLU A 171 11.15 -6.11 1.72
CA GLU A 171 12.40 -5.50 2.20
C GLU A 171 13.37 -6.54 2.77
N LEU A 172 12.87 -7.39 3.68
CA LEU A 172 13.67 -8.46 4.29
C LEU A 172 14.19 -9.49 3.28
N GLU A 173 13.55 -9.64 2.12
CA GLU A 173 14.05 -10.53 1.08
C GLU A 173 15.39 -10.09 0.48
N ARG A 174 15.70 -8.79 0.51
CA ARG A 174 16.99 -8.26 0.08
C ARG A 174 18.10 -8.61 1.08
N ASP A 175 17.79 -8.63 2.36
CA ASP A 175 18.75 -8.84 3.45
C ASP A 175 19.01 -10.33 3.76
N ARG A 176 18.75 -11.23 2.81
CA ARG A 176 18.88 -12.69 3.01
C ARG A 176 20.31 -13.22 2.95
N LEU A 177 21.24 -12.48 2.35
CA LEU A 177 22.61 -12.94 2.13
C LEU A 177 23.60 -12.09 2.92
N GLN A 178 24.20 -12.70 3.95
CA GLN A 178 25.36 -12.14 4.62
C GLN A 178 26.61 -12.76 4.02
N PHE A 179 27.42 -11.93 3.35
CA PHE A 179 28.72 -12.35 2.85
C PHE A 179 29.73 -12.28 4.00
N THR A 180 30.32 -13.42 4.33
CA THR A 180 31.43 -13.48 5.28
C THR A 180 32.67 -13.92 4.50
N GLU A 181 33.68 -13.05 4.44
CA GLU A 181 34.96 -13.42 3.86
C GLU A 181 35.66 -14.47 4.73
N GLY A 182 36.25 -15.49 4.12
CA GLY A 182 36.86 -16.59 4.87
C GLY A 182 37.73 -17.48 4.01
N VAL A 183 38.64 -18.20 4.66
CA VAL A 183 39.50 -19.21 4.04
C VAL A 183 38.92 -20.59 4.29
N LEU A 184 38.66 -21.31 3.20
CA LEU A 184 38.17 -22.68 3.22
C LEU A 184 39.31 -23.66 3.45
N TYR A 185 39.19 -24.48 4.48
CA TYR A 185 40.04 -25.66 4.70
C TYR A 185 39.23 -26.90 4.36
N ASN A 186 39.74 -27.68 3.40
CA ASN A 186 39.16 -28.94 2.96
C ASN A 186 40.27 -30.00 2.83
N GLN A 187 39.89 -31.22 2.43
CA GLN A 187 40.83 -32.33 2.17
C GLN A 187 41.67 -32.77 3.38
N PHE A 188 41.06 -32.79 4.57
CA PHE A 188 41.72 -33.38 5.74
C PHE A 188 41.92 -34.90 5.54
N LEU A 189 43.14 -35.37 5.80
CA LEU A 189 43.52 -36.78 5.66
C LEU A 189 42.87 -37.65 6.74
N SER A 190 42.83 -37.15 7.98
CA SER A 190 42.26 -37.82 9.15
C SER A 190 41.14 -36.99 9.80
N GLN A 191 40.19 -37.67 10.45
CA GLN A 191 39.18 -37.03 11.28
C GLN A 191 39.81 -36.31 12.48
N VAL A 192 40.84 -36.91 13.07
CA VAL A 192 41.55 -36.34 14.24
C VAL A 192 42.23 -35.02 13.86
N ASP A 193 42.83 -34.95 12.68
CA ASP A 193 43.49 -33.74 12.17
C ASP A 193 42.50 -32.59 11.99
N PHE A 194 41.30 -32.91 11.48
CA PHE A 194 40.22 -31.95 11.33
C PHE A 194 39.75 -31.43 12.70
N GLU A 195 39.49 -32.32 13.66
CA GLU A 195 39.00 -31.95 14.98
C GLU A 195 40.00 -31.07 15.75
N VAL A 196 41.30 -31.39 15.68
CA VAL A 196 42.35 -30.59 16.31
C VAL A 196 42.41 -29.17 15.72
N LEU A 197 42.34 -29.05 14.39
CA LEU A 197 42.39 -27.74 13.73
C LEU A 197 41.11 -26.92 14.01
N ARG A 198 39.96 -27.58 14.00
CA ARG A 198 38.65 -27.01 14.33
C ARG A 198 38.63 -26.47 15.75
N ASP A 199 39.02 -27.28 16.73
CA ASP A 199 38.99 -26.90 18.15
C ASP A 199 39.95 -25.73 18.43
N ARG A 200 41.09 -25.71 17.73
CA ARG A 200 42.02 -24.57 17.79
C ARG A 200 41.41 -23.30 17.19
N ALA A 201 40.76 -23.39 16.03
CA ALA A 201 40.12 -22.24 15.39
C ALA A 201 38.91 -21.73 16.21
N GLN A 202 38.16 -22.64 16.82
CA GLN A 202 37.06 -22.32 17.72
C GLN A 202 37.56 -21.65 19.00
N GLY A 203 38.64 -22.15 19.61
CA GLY A 203 39.25 -21.55 20.80
C GLY A 203 39.90 -20.18 20.55
N LEU A 204 40.29 -19.89 19.32
CA LEU A 204 40.77 -18.58 18.88
C LEU A 204 39.64 -17.62 18.45
N GLY A 205 38.39 -18.09 18.38
CA GLY A 205 37.25 -17.30 17.93
C GLY A 205 37.27 -16.95 16.45
N CYS A 206 38.05 -17.65 15.63
CA CYS A 206 38.20 -17.37 14.20
C CYS A 206 37.42 -18.33 13.29
N LEU A 207 36.75 -19.34 13.85
CA LEU A 207 35.92 -20.29 13.10
C LEU A 207 34.58 -19.63 12.68
N VAL A 208 34.32 -19.58 11.37
CA VAL A 208 33.10 -18.99 10.79
C VAL A 208 32.03 -20.06 10.54
N TRP A 209 32.43 -21.18 9.95
CA TRP A 209 31.51 -22.26 9.59
C TRP A 209 32.24 -23.61 9.56
N GLN A 210 31.52 -24.69 9.81
CA GLN A 210 32.07 -26.04 9.80
C GLN A 210 31.06 -27.08 9.33
N ASP A 211 31.57 -28.15 8.73
CA ASP A 211 30.85 -29.37 8.41
C ASP A 211 31.72 -30.58 8.77
N VAL A 212 31.28 -31.29 9.81
CA VAL A 212 32.00 -32.45 10.36
C VAL A 212 31.91 -33.67 9.43
N ALA A 213 30.79 -33.83 8.71
CA ALA A 213 30.57 -35.00 7.84
C ALA A 213 31.50 -34.95 6.63
N HIS A 214 31.69 -33.77 6.04
CA HIS A 214 32.58 -33.58 4.90
C HIS A 214 34.01 -33.16 5.31
N ARG A 215 34.27 -32.94 6.61
CA ARG A 215 35.55 -32.43 7.15
C ARG A 215 35.95 -31.13 6.45
N VAL A 216 35.07 -30.14 6.51
CA VAL A 216 35.29 -28.82 5.90
C VAL A 216 35.10 -27.77 6.99
N MET A 217 35.97 -26.75 7.00
CA MET A 217 35.82 -25.61 7.90
C MET A 217 36.22 -24.31 7.19
N VAL A 218 35.58 -23.22 7.58
CA VAL A 218 35.88 -21.87 7.12
C VAL A 218 36.36 -21.05 8.31
N VAL A 219 37.50 -20.39 8.15
CA VAL A 219 38.12 -19.54 9.17
C VAL A 219 38.18 -18.12 8.65
N THR A 220 38.11 -17.11 9.52
CA THR A 220 38.31 -15.72 9.12
C THR A 220 39.70 -15.51 8.48
N PRO A 221 39.84 -14.56 7.54
CA PRO A 221 41.13 -14.26 6.89
C PRO A 221 42.21 -13.87 7.90
N GLU A 222 41.83 -13.15 8.96
CA GLU A 222 42.72 -12.74 10.06
C GLU A 222 43.26 -13.95 10.83
N GLY A 223 42.39 -14.92 11.13
CA GLY A 223 42.75 -16.14 11.86
C GLY A 223 43.52 -17.19 11.05
N HIS A 224 43.50 -17.10 9.71
CA HIS A 224 44.18 -18.05 8.82
C HIS A 224 45.66 -18.22 9.15
N SER A 225 46.35 -17.10 9.42
CA SER A 225 47.79 -17.06 9.69
C SER A 225 48.17 -17.89 10.94
N GLU A 226 47.42 -17.72 12.01
CA GLU A 226 47.62 -18.41 13.30
C GLU A 226 47.27 -19.89 13.21
N VAL A 227 46.16 -20.23 12.55
CA VAL A 227 45.75 -21.63 12.33
C VAL A 227 46.79 -22.37 11.49
N LYS A 228 47.30 -21.75 10.42
CA LYS A 228 48.36 -22.31 9.57
C LYS A 228 49.67 -22.49 10.33
N ARG A 229 50.04 -21.53 11.18
CA ARG A 229 51.25 -21.59 12.01
C ARG A 229 51.16 -22.69 13.05
N PHE A 230 49.99 -22.90 13.64
CA PHE A 230 49.72 -24.02 14.55
C PHE A 230 49.88 -25.36 13.82
N TRP A 231 49.25 -25.54 12.66
CA TRP A 231 49.34 -26.78 11.88
C TRP A 231 50.78 -27.15 11.48
N LYS A 232 51.56 -26.16 11.03
CA LYS A 232 52.97 -26.38 10.68
C LYS A 232 53.81 -26.85 11.87
N ARG A 233 53.58 -26.29 13.07
CA ARG A 233 54.27 -26.72 14.31
C ARG A 233 53.88 -28.14 14.71
N GLN A 234 52.62 -28.50 14.51
CA GLN A 234 52.14 -29.83 14.85
C GLN A 234 52.77 -30.89 13.92
N ARG A 235 52.84 -30.64 12.61
CA ARG A 235 53.53 -31.53 11.64
C ARG A 235 55.05 -31.55 11.77
N SER A 236 55.69 -30.59 12.43
CA SER A 236 57.13 -30.63 12.69
C SER A 236 57.49 -31.43 13.95
N HIS A 237 56.51 -31.73 14.81
CA HIS A 237 56.69 -32.51 16.03
C HIS A 237 56.22 -33.96 15.91
N THR A 238 55.72 -34.34 14.74
CA THR A 238 55.36 -35.71 14.36
C THR A 238 56.28 -36.17 13.24
#